data_AF-Q9NCF4-F1
#
_entry.id   AF-Q9NCF4-F1
#
_cell.length_a   1.000
_cell.length_b   1.000
_cell.length_c   1.000
_cell.angle_alpha   90.00
_cell.angle_beta   90.00
_cell.angle_gamma   90.00
#
_symmetry.space_group_name_H-M   'P 1'
#
loop_
_entity.id
_entity.type
_entity.pdbx_description
1 polymer ?
#
loop_
_entity_poly.entity_id
_entity_poly.type
_entity_poly.pdbx_seq_one_letter_code
_entity_poly.pdbx_strand_id
1 'polypeptide(L)'
;NDRGQNGEDLTGGYFDAGDFVKFGFPMAFTVTMLSWGMIYHAYGYNKANAMSDAQKTVKWATDYLLKAHVSANKLYVQVGDGNLDHAYWGRPEDMTMQRPAYYIDQSRPGSDVAGETAAAFAAASILFRNVDNSYASTLLTHAQQLYNFAMNYRGYYSVSVPEAAAFYNSTAYDDELMWASIWMYRATNDKSYLDTAEQLYSQSNYQYWIADFSWDNKAPAVEVLLAELTGKSLYVDKVKQYCDKQAYTQKKTPKGLLYIYKWGPLRWTA
;
A
#
# COMPACT_ATOMS: atom_id res chain seq x y z
N ASN A 1 -9.17 10.76 -19.79
CA ASN A 1 -10.33 11.60 -19.36
C ASN A 1 -10.71 11.43 -17.89
N ASP A 2 -9.98 10.59 -17.14
CA ASP A 2 -10.13 10.38 -15.71
C ASP A 2 -10.14 11.72 -14.96
N ARG A 3 -11.23 11.96 -14.23
CA ARG A 3 -11.44 13.20 -13.48
C ARG A 3 -12.29 12.94 -12.25
N GLY A 4 -12.06 13.73 -11.20
CA GLY A 4 -12.87 13.72 -10.00
C GLY A 4 -14.26 14.31 -10.24
N GLN A 5 -15.14 14.19 -9.24
CA GLN A 5 -16.53 14.64 -9.32
C GLN A 5 -16.66 16.16 -9.49
N ASN A 6 -15.62 16.93 -9.12
CA ASN A 6 -15.56 18.38 -9.31
C ASN A 6 -14.56 18.79 -10.41
N GLY A 7 -14.15 17.85 -11.28
CA GLY A 7 -13.22 18.11 -12.38
C GLY A 7 -11.74 18.08 -12.01
N GLU A 8 -11.39 17.55 -10.82
CA GLU A 8 -10.00 17.33 -10.43
C GLU A 8 -9.31 16.40 -11.45
N ASP A 9 -8.08 16.71 -11.89
CA ASP A 9 -7.35 15.86 -12.81
C ASP A 9 -6.96 14.56 -12.11
N LEU A 10 -7.44 13.41 -12.60
CA LEU A 10 -7.08 12.08 -12.08
C LEU A 10 -6.36 11.24 -13.14
N THR A 11 -5.73 11.84 -14.15
CA THR A 11 -4.93 11.12 -15.15
C THR A 11 -3.58 10.64 -14.61
N GLY A 12 -3.06 9.54 -15.17
CA GLY A 12 -1.83 8.86 -14.74
C GLY A 12 -2.11 7.64 -13.87
N GLY A 13 -1.09 7.17 -13.14
CA GLY A 13 -1.20 5.98 -12.28
C GLY A 13 -1.15 4.68 -13.08
N TYR A 14 -1.27 3.56 -12.38
CA TYR A 14 -1.27 2.24 -12.99
C TYR A 14 -2.69 1.69 -13.13
N PHE A 15 -2.94 0.99 -14.24
CA PHE A 15 -4.01 0.00 -14.27
C PHE A 15 -3.63 -1.17 -13.37
N ASP A 16 -4.62 -1.79 -12.74
CA ASP A 16 -4.38 -2.77 -11.68
C ASP A 16 -3.81 -4.09 -12.19
N ALA A 17 -4.42 -4.68 -13.21
CA ALA A 17 -4.03 -5.98 -13.73
C ALA A 17 -4.12 -6.05 -15.26
N GLY A 18 -4.97 -6.94 -15.79
CA GLY A 18 -5.30 -7.03 -17.22
C GLY A 18 -6.49 -6.16 -17.62
N ASP A 19 -7.06 -5.44 -16.65
CA ASP A 19 -8.15 -4.48 -16.80
C ASP A 19 -7.61 -3.04 -16.89
N PHE A 20 -8.50 -2.06 -16.89
CA PHE A 20 -8.18 -0.63 -16.94
C PHE A 20 -8.75 0.15 -15.74
N VAL A 21 -9.20 -0.55 -14.69
CA VAL A 21 -9.54 0.08 -13.42
C VAL A 21 -8.27 0.50 -12.70
N LYS A 22 -8.34 1.64 -12.02
CA LYS A 22 -7.27 2.11 -11.13
C LYS A 22 -7.70 1.89 -9.70
N PHE A 23 -7.40 0.72 -9.15
CA PHE A 23 -7.65 0.42 -7.73
C PHE A 23 -6.55 1.02 -6.86
N GLY A 24 -6.90 1.99 -6.03
CA GLY A 24 -5.95 2.76 -5.23
C GLY A 24 -5.27 1.95 -4.15
N PHE A 25 -5.97 1.00 -3.53
CA PHE A 25 -5.44 0.20 -2.43
C PHE A 25 -4.26 -0.72 -2.84
N PRO A 26 -4.41 -1.63 -3.83
CA PRO A 26 -3.28 -2.43 -4.32
C PRO A 26 -2.20 -1.58 -5.02
N MET A 27 -2.55 -0.44 -5.63
CA MET A 27 -1.58 0.49 -6.21
C MET A 27 -0.69 1.11 -5.13
N ALA A 28 -1.28 1.61 -4.04
CA ALA A 28 -0.54 2.17 -2.91
C ALA A 28 0.38 1.10 -2.28
N PHE A 29 -0.12 -0.11 -2.05
CA PHE A 29 0.69 -1.25 -1.60
C PHE A 29 1.90 -1.49 -2.51
N THR A 30 1.68 -1.50 -3.84
CA THR A 30 2.75 -1.68 -4.83
C THR A 30 3.82 -0.59 -4.70
N VAL A 31 3.42 0.67 -4.51
CA VAL A 31 4.34 1.79 -4.30
C VAL A 31 5.17 1.61 -3.03
N THR A 32 4.54 1.22 -1.92
CA THR A 32 5.25 1.00 -0.67
C THR A 32 6.27 -0.12 -0.83
N MET A 33 5.91 -1.23 -1.47
CA MET A 33 6.80 -2.37 -1.67
C MET A 33 7.97 -2.07 -2.59
N LEU A 34 7.74 -1.39 -3.72
CA LEU A 34 8.81 -0.97 -4.62
C LEU A 34 9.77 0.00 -3.94
N SER A 35 9.23 0.96 -3.18
CA SER A 35 10.03 1.90 -2.41
C SER A 35 10.86 1.19 -1.34
N TRP A 36 10.24 0.26 -0.60
CA TRP A 36 10.91 -0.54 0.43
C TRP A 36 12.06 -1.35 -0.15
N GLY A 37 11.82 -2.06 -1.26
CA GLY A 37 12.84 -2.85 -1.96
C GLY A 37 14.02 -1.99 -2.42
N MET A 38 13.77 -0.81 -2.99
CA MET A 38 14.84 0.10 -3.42
C MET A 38 15.64 0.67 -2.24
N ILE A 39 14.99 0.98 -1.12
CA ILE A 39 15.66 1.50 0.08
C ILE A 39 16.62 0.46 0.66
N TYR A 40 16.19 -0.81 0.76
CA TYR A 40 16.99 -1.88 1.39
C TYR A 40 17.99 -2.55 0.45
N HIS A 41 17.65 -2.61 -0.83
CA HIS A 41 18.43 -3.34 -1.82
C HIS A 41 19.00 -2.43 -2.90
N ALA A 42 19.29 -1.17 -2.56
CA ALA A 42 19.83 -0.16 -3.47
C ALA A 42 21.04 -0.64 -4.28
N TYR A 43 21.92 -1.44 -3.66
CA TYR A 43 23.07 -2.05 -4.34
C TYR A 43 22.65 -2.87 -5.57
N GLY A 44 21.59 -3.68 -5.47
CA GLY A 44 21.10 -4.51 -6.57
C GLY A 44 20.58 -3.66 -7.74
N TYR A 45 19.74 -2.66 -7.45
CA TYR A 45 19.22 -1.73 -8.45
C TYR A 45 20.34 -0.94 -9.14
N ASN A 46 21.34 -0.47 -8.40
CA ASN A 46 22.48 0.26 -8.95
C ASN A 46 23.37 -0.65 -9.82
N LYS A 47 23.64 -1.87 -9.35
CA LYS A 47 24.43 -2.86 -10.11
C LYS A 47 23.75 -3.26 -11.43
N ALA A 48 22.41 -3.31 -11.43
CA ALA A 48 21.62 -3.56 -12.62
C ALA A 48 21.44 -2.31 -13.51
N ASN A 49 21.98 -1.14 -13.12
CA ASN A 49 21.74 0.15 -13.77
C ASN A 49 20.24 0.49 -13.94
N ALA A 50 19.42 0.05 -12.97
CA ALA A 50 17.96 0.15 -13.03
C ALA A 50 17.37 1.06 -11.95
N MET A 51 18.19 1.67 -11.08
CA MET A 51 17.69 2.53 -9.99
C MET A 51 16.85 3.69 -10.50
N SER A 52 17.31 4.41 -11.53
CA SER A 52 16.56 5.55 -12.08
C SER A 52 15.21 5.12 -12.69
N ASP A 53 15.18 3.98 -13.39
CA ASP A 53 13.94 3.49 -13.99
C ASP A 53 12.97 2.95 -12.93
N ALA A 54 13.47 2.27 -11.90
CA ALA A 54 12.65 1.83 -10.76
C ALA A 54 12.07 3.02 -9.98
N GLN A 55 12.84 4.11 -9.82
CA GLN A 55 12.34 5.35 -9.26
C GLN A 55 11.25 5.99 -10.13
N LYS A 56 11.38 5.96 -11.46
CA LYS A 56 10.30 6.43 -12.36
C LYS A 56 9.01 5.63 -12.16
N THR A 57 9.10 4.31 -11.93
CA THR A 57 7.93 3.46 -11.63
C THR A 57 7.22 3.92 -10.37
N VAL A 58 7.95 4.16 -9.29
CA VAL A 58 7.36 4.70 -8.04
C VAL A 58 6.77 6.09 -8.30
N LYS A 59 7.52 6.97 -8.97
CA LYS A 59 7.08 8.34 -9.27
C LYS A 59 5.79 8.38 -10.08
N TRP A 60 5.63 7.48 -11.05
CA TRP A 60 4.43 7.39 -11.89
C TRP A 60 3.16 7.18 -11.08
N ALA A 61 3.23 6.30 -10.07
CA ALA A 61 2.11 6.06 -9.17
C ALA A 61 1.95 7.17 -8.14
N THR A 62 3.03 7.67 -7.53
CA THR A 62 2.92 8.74 -6.53
C THR A 62 2.45 10.06 -7.13
N ASP A 63 2.81 10.38 -8.37
CA ASP A 63 2.27 11.55 -9.09
C ASP A 63 0.74 11.46 -9.23
N TYR A 64 0.20 10.26 -9.50
CA TYR A 64 -1.24 10.04 -9.54
C TYR A 64 -1.88 10.09 -8.14
N LEU A 65 -1.27 9.46 -7.14
CA LEU A 65 -1.78 9.49 -5.77
C LEU A 65 -1.81 10.92 -5.21
N LEU A 66 -0.83 11.77 -5.57
CA LEU A 66 -0.81 13.19 -5.20
C LEU A 66 -2.01 13.93 -5.80
N LYS A 67 -2.36 13.65 -7.05
CA LYS A 67 -3.59 14.17 -7.68
C LYS A 67 -4.85 13.64 -7.02
N ALA A 68 -4.86 12.37 -6.60
CA ALA A 68 -5.99 11.73 -5.96
C ALA A 68 -6.25 12.25 -4.53
N HIS A 69 -5.21 12.69 -3.82
CA HIS A 69 -5.32 13.32 -2.50
C HIS A 69 -5.59 14.83 -2.65
N VAL A 70 -6.86 15.17 -2.86
CA VAL A 70 -7.30 16.53 -3.24
C VAL A 70 -7.48 17.48 -2.05
N SER A 71 -7.64 16.96 -0.84
CA SER A 71 -7.63 17.72 0.41
C SER A 71 -7.29 16.81 1.58
N ALA A 72 -6.89 17.38 2.72
CA ALA A 72 -6.33 16.63 3.86
C ALA A 72 -7.15 15.41 4.33
N ASN A 73 -8.48 15.42 4.15
CA ASN A 73 -9.37 14.31 4.50
C ASN A 73 -10.24 13.86 3.31
N LYS A 74 -9.73 13.95 2.07
CA LYS A 74 -10.41 13.46 0.86
C LYS A 74 -9.42 12.82 -0.10
N LEU A 75 -9.61 11.53 -0.36
CA LEU A 75 -8.76 10.72 -1.23
C LEU A 75 -9.61 9.98 -2.26
N TYR A 76 -9.34 10.18 -3.55
CA TYR A 76 -9.87 9.32 -4.60
C TYR A 76 -9.16 7.97 -4.57
N VAL A 77 -9.92 6.89 -4.46
CA VAL A 77 -9.41 5.53 -4.23
C VAL A 77 -9.71 4.60 -5.39
N GLN A 78 -10.53 5.02 -6.36
CA GLN A 78 -10.82 4.24 -7.55
C GLN A 78 -11.19 5.15 -8.72
N VAL A 79 -10.69 4.82 -9.91
CA VAL A 79 -11.19 5.37 -11.18
C VAL A 79 -11.50 4.24 -12.15
N GLY A 80 -12.73 4.24 -12.68
CA GLY A 80 -13.31 3.13 -13.43
C GLY A 80 -14.31 2.35 -12.58
N ASP A 81 -15.45 1.98 -13.18
CA ASP A 81 -16.36 0.99 -12.61
C ASP A 81 -15.91 -0.40 -13.06
N GLY A 82 -15.71 -1.34 -12.13
CA GLY A 82 -15.15 -2.64 -12.47
C GLY A 82 -16.01 -3.46 -13.43
N ASN A 83 -17.33 -3.35 -13.38
CA ASN A 83 -18.21 -4.10 -14.29
C ASN A 83 -18.15 -3.52 -15.71
N LEU A 84 -18.22 -2.20 -15.85
CA LEU A 84 -18.14 -1.53 -17.15
C LEU A 84 -16.76 -1.74 -17.81
N ASP A 85 -15.71 -1.68 -17.00
CA ASP A 85 -14.33 -1.86 -17.45
C ASP A 85 -14.09 -3.31 -17.90
N HIS A 86 -14.48 -4.30 -17.07
CA HIS A 86 -14.27 -5.72 -17.38
C HIS A 86 -15.20 -6.25 -18.48
N ALA A 87 -16.28 -5.54 -18.81
CA ALA A 87 -17.11 -5.83 -19.97
C ALA A 87 -16.45 -5.44 -21.31
N TYR A 88 -15.33 -4.72 -21.27
CA TYR A 88 -14.59 -4.26 -22.45
C TYR A 88 -13.26 -5.01 -22.60
N TRP A 89 -12.99 -5.49 -23.81
CA TRP A 89 -11.71 -6.10 -24.18
C TRP A 89 -11.12 -5.38 -25.39
N GLY A 90 -10.03 -4.65 -25.18
CA GLY A 90 -9.41 -3.84 -26.23
C GLY A 90 -8.22 -3.06 -25.70
N ARG A 91 -7.81 -2.02 -26.42
CA ARG A 91 -6.72 -1.14 -25.98
C ARG A 91 -7.28 -0.03 -25.10
N PRO A 92 -6.55 0.44 -24.08
CA PRO A 92 -7.05 1.47 -23.16
C PRO A 92 -7.38 2.80 -23.86
N GLU A 93 -6.68 3.14 -24.94
CA GLU A 93 -6.95 4.35 -25.74
C GLU A 93 -8.28 4.31 -26.51
N ASP A 94 -8.85 3.12 -26.71
CA ASP A 94 -10.10 2.90 -27.44
C ASP A 94 -11.32 2.80 -26.49
N MET A 95 -11.11 2.99 -25.17
CA MET A 95 -12.20 3.00 -24.18
C MET A 95 -13.17 4.16 -24.40
N THR A 96 -14.47 3.85 -24.44
CA THR A 96 -15.55 4.84 -24.60
C THR A 96 -16.58 4.84 -23.48
N MET A 97 -16.54 3.84 -22.59
CA MET A 97 -17.42 3.76 -21.42
C MET A 97 -17.11 4.86 -20.41
N GLN A 98 -18.05 5.10 -19.50
CA GLN A 98 -17.81 5.99 -18.37
C GLN A 98 -16.78 5.39 -17.42
N ARG A 99 -15.89 6.25 -16.91
CA ARG A 99 -14.86 5.90 -15.91
C ARG A 99 -15.08 6.74 -14.65
N PRO A 100 -16.08 6.39 -13.82
CA PRO A 100 -16.41 7.15 -12.61
C PRO A 100 -15.24 7.16 -11.62
N ALA A 101 -15.15 8.22 -10.81
CA ALA A 101 -14.15 8.36 -9.77
C ALA A 101 -14.81 8.30 -8.38
N TYR A 102 -14.28 7.42 -7.53
CA TYR A 102 -14.79 7.17 -6.18
C TYR A 102 -13.76 7.61 -5.15
N TYR A 103 -14.25 8.12 -4.03
CA TYR A 103 -13.41 8.70 -2.98
C TYR A 103 -13.92 8.38 -1.59
N ILE A 104 -13.00 8.40 -0.64
CA ILE A 104 -13.28 8.39 0.79
C ILE A 104 -13.12 9.79 1.37
N ASP A 105 -13.87 10.07 2.44
CA ASP A 105 -13.81 11.32 3.19
C ASP A 105 -14.15 11.09 4.68
N GLN A 106 -14.33 12.16 5.46
CA GLN A 106 -14.66 12.09 6.89
C GLN A 106 -15.99 11.35 7.19
N SER A 107 -16.96 11.42 6.27
CA SER A 107 -18.27 10.77 6.38
C SER A 107 -18.30 9.34 5.84
N ARG A 108 -17.36 9.04 4.94
CA ARG A 108 -17.16 7.74 4.29
C ARG A 108 -15.68 7.36 4.42
N PRO A 109 -15.24 6.93 5.62
CA PRO A 109 -13.83 6.72 5.93
C PRO A 109 -13.22 5.49 5.22
N GLY A 110 -11.90 5.43 5.18
CA GLY A 110 -11.13 4.30 4.67
C GLY A 110 -9.71 4.31 5.24
N SER A 111 -9.58 3.87 6.49
CA SER A 111 -8.31 3.83 7.24
C SER A 111 -7.26 2.95 6.57
N ASP A 112 -7.72 1.86 5.95
CA ASP A 112 -6.88 0.92 5.22
C ASP A 112 -6.19 1.60 4.03
N VAL A 113 -6.94 2.04 3.02
CA VAL A 113 -6.38 2.65 1.81
C VAL A 113 -5.72 4.00 2.08
N ALA A 114 -6.23 4.80 3.03
CA ALA A 114 -5.56 6.04 3.43
C ALA A 114 -4.24 5.75 4.17
N GLY A 115 -4.22 4.72 5.02
CA GLY A 115 -3.03 4.24 5.71
C GLY A 115 -1.96 3.72 4.75
N GLU A 116 -2.32 2.83 3.83
CA GLU A 116 -1.39 2.32 2.81
C GLU A 116 -0.89 3.45 1.89
N THR A 117 -1.75 4.41 1.52
CA THR A 117 -1.31 5.57 0.72
C THR A 117 -0.37 6.48 1.51
N ALA A 118 -0.59 6.65 2.82
CA ALA A 118 0.34 7.35 3.69
C ALA A 118 1.69 6.62 3.80
N ALA A 119 1.67 5.30 3.95
CA ALA A 119 2.87 4.45 3.95
C ALA A 119 3.64 4.57 2.62
N ALA A 120 2.93 4.52 1.50
CA ALA A 120 3.48 4.67 0.15
C ALA A 120 4.20 6.01 -0.01
N PHE A 121 3.57 7.12 0.40
CA PHE A 121 4.19 8.44 0.35
C PHE A 121 5.35 8.60 1.31
N ALA A 122 5.25 8.08 2.54
CA ALA A 122 6.34 8.13 3.50
C ALA A 122 7.55 7.33 3.00
N ALA A 123 7.36 6.11 2.49
CA ALA A 123 8.42 5.29 1.89
C ALA A 123 9.05 5.98 0.66
N ALA A 124 8.22 6.49 -0.26
CA ALA A 124 8.71 7.21 -1.43
C ALA A 124 9.46 8.51 -1.03
N SER A 125 9.04 9.22 0.02
CA SER A 125 9.76 10.40 0.50
C SER A 125 11.19 10.09 0.96
N ILE A 126 11.43 8.90 1.53
CA ILE A 126 12.77 8.42 1.88
C ILE A 126 13.56 8.15 0.60
N LEU A 127 12.96 7.42 -0.35
CA LEU A 127 13.58 7.06 -1.62
C LEU A 127 14.04 8.28 -2.42
N PHE A 128 13.23 9.34 -2.47
CA PHE A 128 13.51 10.54 -3.26
C PHE A 128 14.30 11.61 -2.51
N ARG A 129 14.54 11.48 -1.19
CA ARG A 129 15.15 12.54 -0.37
C ARG A 129 16.46 13.10 -0.94
N ASN A 130 17.32 12.22 -1.47
CA ASN A 130 18.62 12.59 -2.03
C ASN A 130 18.61 12.72 -3.57
N VAL A 131 17.46 12.56 -4.20
CA VAL A 131 17.28 12.64 -5.67
C VAL A 131 16.50 13.89 -6.05
N ASP A 132 15.39 14.14 -5.35
CA ASP A 132 14.54 15.31 -5.47
C ASP A 132 13.94 15.63 -4.09
N ASN A 133 14.65 16.46 -3.33
CA ASN A 133 14.25 16.81 -1.97
C ASN A 133 12.93 17.60 -1.91
N SER A 134 12.62 18.39 -2.96
CA SER A 134 11.35 19.13 -3.03
C SER A 134 10.19 18.15 -3.17
N TYR A 135 10.31 17.19 -4.10
CA TYR A 135 9.30 16.16 -4.29
C TYR A 135 9.15 15.28 -3.04
N ALA A 136 10.25 14.87 -2.42
CA ALA A 136 10.23 14.13 -1.16
C ALA A 136 9.48 14.88 -0.04
N SER A 137 9.66 16.20 0.05
CA SER A 137 8.94 17.04 1.03
C SER A 137 7.44 17.11 0.73
N THR A 138 7.05 17.24 -0.54
CA THR A 138 5.64 17.17 -0.96
C THR A 138 5.01 15.84 -0.58
N LEU A 139 5.68 14.72 -0.89
CA LEU A 139 5.20 13.38 -0.52
C LEU A 139 5.00 13.26 1.00
N LEU A 140 5.98 13.71 1.79
CA LEU A 140 5.89 13.63 3.25
C LEU A 140 4.73 14.46 3.82
N THR A 141 4.43 15.64 3.26
CA THR A 141 3.26 16.43 3.66
C THR A 141 1.95 15.67 3.39
N HIS A 142 1.80 15.06 2.22
CA HIS A 142 0.62 14.25 1.90
C HIS A 142 0.55 12.99 2.78
N ALA A 143 1.69 12.37 3.10
CA ALA A 143 1.76 11.23 4.02
C ALA A 143 1.23 11.59 5.41
N GLN A 144 1.67 12.72 5.98
CA GLN A 144 1.21 13.20 7.29
C GLN A 144 -0.30 13.47 7.32
N GLN A 145 -0.83 14.08 6.28
CA GLN A 145 -2.25 14.38 6.16
C GLN A 145 -3.09 13.10 6.07
N LEU A 146 -2.73 12.17 5.18
CA LEU A 146 -3.44 10.90 5.01
C LEU A 146 -3.31 9.99 6.23
N TYR A 147 -2.15 9.98 6.90
CA TYR A 147 -1.96 9.30 8.18
C TYR A 147 -2.95 9.82 9.22
N ASN A 148 -3.04 11.14 9.37
CA ASN A 148 -3.98 11.76 10.31
C ASN A 148 -5.44 11.47 9.93
N PHE A 149 -5.77 11.49 8.64
CA PHE A 149 -7.10 11.12 8.16
C PHE A 149 -7.45 9.68 8.53
N ALA A 150 -6.55 8.73 8.22
CA ALA A 150 -6.72 7.31 8.53
C ALA A 150 -6.87 7.04 10.03
N MET A 151 -6.08 7.74 10.85
CA MET A 151 -6.08 7.58 12.31
C MET A 151 -7.31 8.20 12.99
N ASN A 152 -7.84 9.31 12.48
CA ASN A 152 -8.95 10.05 13.10
C ASN A 152 -10.33 9.61 12.62
N TYR A 153 -10.44 9.06 11.40
CA TYR A 153 -11.70 8.63 10.80
C TYR A 153 -11.62 7.14 10.46
N ARG A 154 -11.97 6.31 11.45
CA ARG A 154 -11.84 4.84 11.35
C ARG A 154 -12.92 4.22 10.49
N GLY A 155 -12.52 3.37 9.55
CA GLY A 155 -13.45 2.54 8.79
C GLY A 155 -12.79 1.85 7.60
N TYR A 156 -13.51 0.88 7.02
CA TYR A 156 -13.07 0.15 5.85
C TYR A 156 -13.40 0.91 4.57
N TYR A 157 -12.44 1.12 3.67
CA TYR A 157 -12.74 1.85 2.43
C TYR A 157 -13.74 1.10 1.55
N SER A 158 -13.74 -0.25 1.58
CA SER A 158 -14.64 -1.07 0.78
C SER A 158 -16.10 -0.99 1.26
N VAL A 159 -16.35 -0.49 2.49
CA VAL A 159 -17.70 -0.14 2.95
C VAL A 159 -18.12 1.23 2.41
N SER A 160 -17.17 2.16 2.33
CA SER A 160 -17.37 3.53 1.81
C SER A 160 -17.47 3.60 0.29
N VAL A 161 -16.78 2.69 -0.40
CA VAL A 161 -16.72 2.51 -1.86
C VAL A 161 -17.00 1.02 -2.15
N PRO A 162 -18.27 0.59 -2.07
CA PRO A 162 -18.66 -0.81 -2.30
C PRO A 162 -18.34 -1.31 -3.72
N GLU A 163 -18.16 -0.41 -4.69
CA GLU A 163 -17.68 -0.74 -6.04
C GLU A 163 -16.27 -1.37 -6.03
N ALA A 164 -15.46 -1.09 -5.01
CA ALA A 164 -14.16 -1.73 -4.81
C ALA A 164 -14.27 -3.09 -4.12
N ALA A 165 -15.31 -3.32 -3.32
CA ALA A 165 -15.45 -4.49 -2.46
C ALA A 165 -15.55 -5.81 -3.24
N ALA A 166 -16.06 -5.79 -4.48
CA ALA A 166 -16.11 -6.99 -5.31
C ALA A 166 -14.73 -7.44 -5.83
N PHE A 167 -13.72 -6.55 -5.77
CA PHE A 167 -12.40 -6.76 -6.36
C PHE A 167 -11.29 -6.79 -5.30
N TYR A 168 -11.22 -5.73 -4.49
CA TYR A 168 -10.22 -5.51 -3.46
C TYR A 168 -10.87 -5.19 -2.12
N ASN A 169 -11.72 -6.11 -1.62
CA ASN A 169 -12.32 -5.93 -0.30
C ASN A 169 -11.26 -5.88 0.82
N SER A 170 -11.31 -4.83 1.64
CA SER A 170 -10.50 -4.76 2.84
C SER A 170 -11.02 -5.69 3.93
N THR A 171 -10.12 -6.46 4.56
CA THR A 171 -10.50 -7.35 5.69
C THR A 171 -10.03 -6.85 7.05
N ALA A 172 -9.05 -5.94 7.09
CA ALA A 172 -8.55 -5.29 8.28
C ALA A 172 -7.97 -3.91 7.91
N TYR A 173 -7.98 -2.98 8.85
CA TYR A 173 -7.25 -1.71 8.70
C TYR A 173 -6.23 -1.47 9.82
N ASP A 174 -6.28 -2.23 10.93
CA ASP A 174 -5.39 -1.99 12.06
C ASP A 174 -3.92 -2.25 11.69
N ASP A 175 -3.68 -3.23 10.82
CA ASP A 175 -2.37 -3.48 10.22
C ASP A 175 -1.89 -2.36 9.31
N GLU A 176 -2.78 -1.72 8.56
CA GLU A 176 -2.44 -0.54 7.76
C GLU A 176 -2.08 0.66 8.63
N LEU A 177 -2.76 0.85 9.76
CA LEU A 177 -2.42 1.93 10.69
C LEU A 177 -1.07 1.70 11.37
N MET A 178 -0.74 0.45 11.73
CA MET A 178 0.60 0.09 12.21
C MET A 178 1.66 0.30 11.13
N TRP A 179 1.38 -0.17 9.92
CA TRP A 179 2.25 -0.06 8.77
C TRP A 179 2.58 1.38 8.41
N ALA A 180 1.56 2.23 8.29
CA ALA A 180 1.71 3.66 8.07
C ALA A 180 2.48 4.34 9.20
N SER A 181 2.22 3.98 10.46
CA SER A 181 2.95 4.51 11.62
C SER A 181 4.45 4.20 11.52
N ILE A 182 4.82 2.98 11.15
CA ILE A 182 6.24 2.61 11.00
C ILE A 182 6.89 3.40 9.86
N TRP A 183 6.24 3.54 8.71
CA TRP A 183 6.81 4.32 7.61
C TRP A 183 6.91 5.81 7.93
N MET A 184 5.93 6.36 8.65
CA MET A 184 5.99 7.73 9.17
C MET A 184 7.17 7.91 10.12
N TYR A 185 7.40 6.98 11.05
CA TYR A 185 8.59 6.99 11.90
C TYR A 185 9.88 6.97 11.07
N ARG A 186 10.00 6.04 10.11
CA ARG A 186 11.20 5.94 9.25
C ARG A 186 11.45 7.20 8.43
N ALA A 187 10.38 7.87 7.98
CA ALA A 187 10.51 9.08 7.18
C ALA A 187 10.85 10.33 8.01
N THR A 188 10.35 10.42 9.25
CA THR A 188 10.43 11.65 10.07
C THR A 188 11.43 11.56 11.22
N ASN A 189 11.78 10.36 11.65
CA ASN A 189 12.47 10.06 12.90
C ASN A 189 11.71 10.53 14.17
N ASP A 190 10.40 10.82 14.05
CA ASP A 190 9.55 11.16 15.18
C ASP A 190 9.07 9.88 15.87
N LYS A 191 9.61 9.64 17.07
CA LYS A 191 9.38 8.43 17.86
C LYS A 191 7.91 8.22 18.23
N SER A 192 7.09 9.26 18.25
CA SER A 192 5.65 9.12 18.55
C SER A 192 4.94 8.17 17.58
N TYR A 193 5.37 8.12 16.32
CA TYR A 193 4.84 7.17 15.34
C TYR A 193 5.25 5.73 15.64
N LEU A 194 6.50 5.49 16.09
CA LEU A 194 6.94 4.15 16.49
C LEU A 194 6.18 3.68 17.73
N ASP A 195 6.04 4.55 18.74
CA ASP A 195 5.29 4.24 19.96
C ASP A 195 3.82 3.93 19.63
N THR A 196 3.23 4.65 18.67
CA THR A 196 1.87 4.37 18.16
C THR A 196 1.79 3.00 17.47
N ALA A 197 2.77 2.64 16.64
CA ALA A 197 2.80 1.33 15.99
C ALA A 197 2.86 0.19 17.01
N GLU A 198 3.72 0.30 18.04
CA GLU A 198 3.81 -0.69 19.10
C GLU A 198 2.53 -0.78 19.94
N GLN A 199 1.91 0.37 20.23
CA GLN A 199 0.64 0.43 20.94
C GLN A 199 -0.46 -0.29 20.16
N LEU A 200 -0.65 0.05 18.89
CA LEU A 200 -1.64 -0.61 18.02
C LEU A 200 -1.37 -2.12 17.92
N TYR A 201 -0.10 -2.52 17.80
CA TYR A 201 0.26 -3.95 17.76
C TYR A 201 -0.16 -4.67 19.04
N SER A 202 0.11 -4.08 20.21
CA SER A 202 -0.27 -4.68 21.50
C SER A 202 -1.78 -4.80 21.71
N GLN A 203 -2.56 -3.91 21.09
CA GLN A 203 -4.02 -3.92 21.11
C GLN A 203 -4.62 -4.88 20.08
N SER A 204 -3.82 -5.25 19.08
CA SER A 204 -4.19 -6.22 18.05
C SER A 204 -4.04 -7.66 18.53
N ASN A 205 -4.59 -8.57 17.73
CA ASN A 205 -4.44 -10.01 17.94
C ASN A 205 -3.29 -10.63 17.13
N TYR A 206 -2.51 -9.85 16.37
CA TYR A 206 -1.45 -10.37 15.49
C TYR A 206 -0.34 -11.09 16.26
N GLN A 207 -0.13 -10.76 17.53
CA GLN A 207 0.78 -11.52 18.40
C GLN A 207 0.39 -13.00 18.53
N TYR A 208 -0.90 -13.35 18.43
CA TYR A 208 -1.42 -14.69 18.73
C TYR A 208 -1.47 -15.66 17.54
N TRP A 209 -1.26 -15.21 16.30
CA TRP A 209 -1.26 -16.08 15.12
C TRP A 209 -0.28 -15.62 14.05
N ILE A 210 0.02 -16.49 13.09
CA ILE A 210 0.92 -16.18 11.97
C ILE A 210 0.07 -15.80 10.75
N ALA A 211 -0.06 -14.49 10.52
CA ALA A 211 -0.74 -13.93 9.35
C ALA A 211 0.06 -14.16 8.07
N ASP A 212 -0.62 -14.11 6.91
CA ASP A 212 0.03 -14.09 5.61
C ASP A 212 0.12 -12.65 5.09
N PHE A 213 1.16 -12.33 4.33
CA PHE A 213 1.46 -10.98 3.86
C PHE A 213 0.88 -10.73 2.46
N SER A 214 0.17 -9.62 2.25
CA SER A 214 -0.40 -9.25 0.95
C SER A 214 -0.80 -7.78 0.88
N TRP A 215 -1.41 -7.36 -0.23
CA TRP A 215 -2.02 -6.02 -0.34
C TRP A 215 -3.10 -5.74 0.71
N ASP A 216 -3.69 -6.76 1.33
CA ASP A 216 -4.77 -6.65 2.33
C ASP A 216 -4.29 -6.96 3.77
N ASN A 217 -3.02 -7.36 3.94
CA ASN A 217 -2.50 -7.70 5.27
C ASN A 217 -1.00 -7.40 5.38
N LYS A 218 -0.66 -6.44 6.23
CA LYS A 218 0.71 -5.95 6.49
C LYS A 218 1.35 -6.56 7.72
N ALA A 219 0.64 -7.38 8.50
CA ALA A 219 1.12 -7.80 9.82
C ALA A 219 2.52 -8.47 9.81
N PRO A 220 2.85 -9.39 8.88
CA PRO A 220 4.20 -9.95 8.86
C PRO A 220 5.29 -8.90 8.54
N ALA A 221 4.98 -7.92 7.68
CA ALA A 221 5.92 -6.84 7.36
C ALA A 221 6.09 -5.84 8.52
N VAL A 222 5.00 -5.55 9.24
CA VAL A 222 5.02 -4.79 10.49
C VAL A 222 5.93 -5.47 11.51
N GLU A 223 5.82 -6.80 11.68
CA GLU A 223 6.67 -7.57 12.59
C GLU A 223 8.15 -7.53 12.20
N VAL A 224 8.46 -7.64 10.89
CA VAL A 224 9.84 -7.51 10.37
C VAL A 224 10.41 -6.13 10.71
N LEU A 225 9.67 -5.06 10.42
CA LEU A 225 10.17 -3.71 10.66
C LEU A 225 10.27 -3.39 12.15
N LEU A 226 9.32 -3.83 12.99
CA LEU A 226 9.42 -3.64 14.44
C LEU A 226 10.57 -4.44 15.04
N ALA A 227 10.84 -5.65 14.56
CA ALA A 227 12.00 -6.44 14.96
C ALA A 227 13.31 -5.69 14.65
N GLU A 228 13.44 -5.14 13.44
CA GLU A 228 14.61 -4.35 13.04
C GLU A 228 14.76 -3.08 13.88
N LEU A 229 13.68 -2.33 14.06
CA LEU A 229 13.73 -1.01 14.69
C LEU A 229 13.91 -1.07 16.22
N THR A 230 13.46 -2.15 16.86
CA THR A 230 13.42 -2.24 18.33
C THR A 230 14.31 -3.34 18.91
N GLY A 231 14.65 -4.37 18.13
CA GLY A 231 15.36 -5.55 18.61
C GLY A 231 14.61 -6.37 19.67
N LYS A 232 13.32 -6.09 19.92
CA LYS A 232 12.53 -6.79 20.95
C LYS A 232 12.29 -8.23 20.53
N SER A 233 12.50 -9.16 21.46
CA SER A 233 12.36 -10.61 21.22
C SER A 233 10.97 -10.99 20.72
N LEU A 234 9.92 -10.30 21.19
CA LEU A 234 8.55 -10.49 20.71
C LEU A 234 8.48 -10.49 19.18
N TYR A 235 8.98 -9.44 18.53
CA TYR A 235 8.91 -9.31 17.07
C TYR A 235 9.88 -10.24 16.35
N VAL A 236 11.09 -10.41 16.88
CA VAL A 236 12.09 -11.34 16.33
C VAL A 236 11.55 -12.77 16.32
N ASP A 237 10.90 -13.20 17.39
CA ASP A 237 10.30 -14.52 17.52
C ASP A 237 9.13 -14.69 16.56
N LYS A 238 8.31 -13.66 16.35
CA LYS A 238 7.22 -13.67 15.36
C LYS A 238 7.72 -13.82 13.94
N VAL A 239 8.74 -13.06 13.55
CA VAL A 239 9.39 -13.20 12.24
C VAL A 239 9.97 -14.60 12.05
N LYS A 240 10.64 -15.14 13.08
CA LYS A 240 11.16 -16.51 13.04
C LYS A 240 10.04 -17.54 12.88
N GLN A 241 8.95 -17.42 13.64
CA GLN A 241 7.79 -18.31 13.51
C GLN A 241 7.18 -18.26 12.12
N TYR A 242 7.05 -17.06 11.53
CA TYR A 242 6.60 -16.90 10.14
C TYR A 242 7.52 -17.65 9.17
N CYS A 243 8.83 -17.41 9.23
CA CYS A 243 9.81 -18.08 8.37
C CYS A 243 9.80 -19.61 8.55
N ASP A 244 9.74 -20.09 9.79
CA ASP A 244 9.69 -21.51 10.11
C ASP A 244 8.40 -22.16 9.56
N LYS A 245 7.25 -21.48 9.67
CA LYS A 245 5.98 -21.90 9.04
C LYS A 245 6.17 -22.05 7.53
N GLN A 246 6.68 -21.03 6.85
CA GLN A 246 6.85 -21.07 5.40
C GLN A 246 7.84 -22.16 4.95
N ALA A 247 8.97 -22.29 5.64
CA ALA A 247 10.00 -23.27 5.31
C ALA A 247 9.53 -24.70 5.55
N TYR A 248 8.96 -25.00 6.70
CA TYR A 248 8.81 -26.38 7.17
C TYR A 248 7.39 -26.93 7.10
N THR A 249 6.35 -26.11 7.31
CA THR A 249 4.97 -26.62 7.45
C THR A 249 4.04 -26.16 6.35
N GLN A 250 4.32 -25.03 5.70
CA GLN A 250 3.49 -24.53 4.60
C GLN A 250 3.49 -25.53 3.43
N LYS A 251 2.28 -25.78 2.92
CA LYS A 251 2.04 -26.67 1.78
C LYS A 251 2.89 -26.22 0.58
N LYS A 252 3.51 -27.20 -0.08
CA LYS A 252 4.31 -27.01 -1.29
C LYS A 252 3.78 -27.86 -2.43
N THR A 253 3.99 -27.41 -3.65
CA THR A 253 3.83 -28.26 -4.85
C THR A 253 4.91 -29.35 -4.87
N PRO A 254 4.77 -30.42 -5.68
CA PRO A 254 5.81 -31.45 -5.81
C PRO A 254 7.18 -30.93 -6.26
N LYS A 255 7.25 -29.73 -6.85
CA LYS A 255 8.50 -29.07 -7.28
C LYS A 255 9.00 -28.00 -6.29
N GLY A 256 8.41 -27.91 -5.09
CA GLY A 256 8.91 -27.07 -4.00
C GLY A 256 8.32 -25.65 -3.89
N LEU A 257 7.50 -25.19 -4.86
CA LEU A 257 6.80 -23.89 -4.76
C LEU A 257 5.87 -23.86 -3.55
N LEU A 258 5.91 -22.80 -2.73
CA LEU A 258 4.91 -22.56 -1.67
C LEU A 258 3.53 -22.38 -2.30
N TYR A 259 2.55 -23.17 -1.84
CA TYR A 259 1.18 -23.09 -2.32
C TYR A 259 0.29 -22.62 -1.16
N ILE A 260 0.23 -21.30 -0.98
CA ILE A 260 -0.54 -20.66 0.09
C ILE A 260 -2.02 -20.58 -0.31
N TYR A 261 -2.30 -19.90 -1.43
CA TYR A 261 -3.65 -19.76 -1.98
C TYR A 261 -3.67 -20.04 -3.48
N LYS A 262 -4.87 -20.39 -4.00
CA LYS A 262 -5.10 -20.61 -5.43
C LYS A 262 -4.99 -19.33 -6.26
N TRP A 263 -5.31 -18.18 -5.67
CA TRP A 263 -5.28 -16.88 -6.34
C TRP A 263 -3.90 -16.25 -6.21
N GLY A 264 -3.21 -16.08 -7.34
CA GLY A 264 -1.87 -15.52 -7.39
C GLY A 264 -0.81 -16.33 -6.61
N PRO A 265 -0.68 -17.66 -6.80
CA PRO A 265 0.19 -18.50 -5.98
C PRO A 265 1.67 -18.06 -6.02
N LEU A 266 2.13 -17.57 -7.17
CA LEU A 266 3.48 -17.03 -7.31
C LEU A 266 3.68 -15.72 -6.53
N ARG A 267 2.67 -14.84 -6.51
CA ARG A 267 2.72 -13.60 -5.72
C ARG A 267 2.87 -13.88 -4.23
N TRP A 268 2.19 -14.89 -3.71
CA TRP A 268 2.31 -15.29 -2.31
C TRP A 268 3.64 -15.93 -1.95
N THR A 269 4.35 -16.49 -2.94
CA THR A 269 5.65 -17.14 -2.73
C THR A 269 6.81 -16.15 -2.80
N ALA A 270 6.69 -15.15 -3.69
CA ALA A 270 7.68 -14.10 -3.87
C ALA A 270 7.70 -13.14 -2.67
#